data_AF-D6V4Y9-F1
#
_entry.id   AF-D6V4Y9-F1
#
_cell.length_a   1.000
_cell.length_b   1.000
_cell.length_c   1.000
_cell.angle_alpha   90.00
_cell.angle_beta   90.00
_cell.angle_gamma   90.00
#
_symmetry.space_group_name_H-M   'P 1'
#
loop_
_entity.id
_entity.type
_entity.pdbx_description
1 polymer ?
#
loop_
_entity_poly.entity_id
_entity_poly.type
_entity_poly.pdbx_seq_one_letter_code
_entity_poly.pdbx_strand_id
1 'polypeptide(L)'
;MARADWRSASAYEELRPLDAPAFAYEFLRRNPEFLAEHARLKRMSRKRVLETAEIEEFSQRWGVRFQARLRFRATRRRSLDGPDAPERGDPDQNPGRPRQS
;
A
#
# COMPACT_ATOMS: atom_id res chain seq x y z
N MET A 1 12.76 -5.44 25.12
CA MET A 1 12.42 -5.07 23.73
C MET A 1 11.76 -6.27 23.08
N ALA A 2 10.45 -6.19 22.79
CA ALA A 2 9.76 -7.25 22.07
C ALA A 2 10.27 -7.27 20.63
N ARG A 3 10.96 -8.35 20.22
CA ARG A 3 11.26 -8.59 18.82
C ARG A 3 9.93 -8.92 18.15
N ALA A 4 9.60 -8.22 17.07
CA ALA A 4 8.46 -8.62 16.24
C ALA A 4 8.68 -10.08 15.80
N ASP A 5 7.80 -10.97 16.24
CA ASP A 5 7.79 -12.34 15.76
C ASP A 5 7.19 -12.31 14.36
N TRP A 6 8.06 -12.31 13.36
CA TRP A 6 7.68 -12.27 11.95
C TRP A 6 6.85 -13.50 11.52
N ARG A 7 6.74 -14.53 12.37
CA ARG A 7 5.85 -15.68 12.16
C ARG A 7 4.48 -15.51 12.82
N SER A 8 4.29 -14.51 13.67
CA SER A 8 2.99 -14.27 14.28
C SER A 8 2.08 -13.52 13.31
N ALA A 9 0.94 -14.12 12.96
CA ALA A 9 -0.12 -13.43 12.22
C ALA A 9 -0.58 -12.16 12.94
N SER A 10 -0.55 -12.16 14.29
CA SER A 10 -0.92 -11.00 15.10
C SER A 10 -0.03 -9.77 14.85
N ALA A 11 1.21 -9.98 14.37
CA ALA A 11 2.14 -8.90 14.04
C ALA A 11 1.75 -8.13 12.77
N TYR A 12 0.81 -8.66 11.98
CA TYR A 12 0.37 -8.10 10.70
C TYR A 12 -1.12 -7.75 10.65
N GLU A 13 -1.84 -7.86 11.78
CA GLU A 13 -3.27 -7.49 11.84
C GLU A 13 -3.52 -6.04 11.42
N GLU A 14 -2.60 -5.13 11.77
CA GLU A 14 -2.65 -3.72 11.38
C GLU A 14 -2.54 -3.52 9.86
N LEU A 15 -2.00 -4.49 9.11
CA LEU A 15 -1.85 -4.43 7.66
C LEU A 15 -3.03 -5.07 6.91
N ARG A 16 -3.81 -5.93 7.56
CA ARG A 16 -4.97 -6.61 6.93
C ARG A 16 -6.02 -5.68 6.31
N PRO A 17 -6.36 -4.52 6.91
CA PRO A 17 -7.37 -3.63 6.33
C PRO A 17 -6.82 -2.73 5.21
N LEU A 18 -5.51 -2.76 4.92
CA LEU A 18 -4.91 -1.88 3.92
C LEU A 18 -5.20 -2.39 2.51
N ASP A 19 -5.54 -1.46 1.61
CA ASP A 19 -5.55 -1.75 0.18
C ASP A 19 -4.11 -1.88 -0.36
N ALA A 20 -3.96 -2.40 -1.59
CA ALA A 20 -2.64 -2.62 -2.17
C ALA A 20 -1.76 -1.34 -2.21
N PRO A 21 -2.28 -0.14 -2.54
CA PRO A 21 -1.53 1.11 -2.45
C PRO A 21 -1.10 1.48 -1.03
N ALA A 22 -1.99 1.37 -0.03
CA ALA A 22 -1.65 1.67 1.36
C ALA A 22 -0.63 0.68 1.93
N PHE A 23 -0.73 -0.59 1.55
CA PHE A 23 0.26 -1.60 1.91
C PHE A 23 1.64 -1.29 1.30
N ALA A 24 1.71 -0.92 0.02
CA ALA A 24 2.97 -0.52 -0.62
C ALA A 24 3.61 0.71 0.07
N TYR A 25 2.78 1.65 0.53
CA TYR A 25 3.25 2.84 1.24
C TYR A 25 3.94 2.51 2.57
N GLU A 26 3.57 1.42 3.24
CA GLU A 26 4.23 0.97 4.47
C GLU A 26 5.70 0.61 4.26
N PHE A 27 6.08 0.10 3.08
CA PHE A 27 7.48 -0.14 2.73
C PHE A 27 8.24 1.17 2.54
N LEU A 28 7.64 2.14 1.85
CA LEU A 28 8.23 3.45 1.64
C LEU A 28 8.47 4.19 2.95
N ARG A 29 7.51 4.14 3.89
CA ARG A 29 7.63 4.77 5.22
C ARG A 29 8.78 4.22 6.06
N ARG A 30 9.24 3.00 5.80
CA ARG A 30 10.37 2.36 6.49
C ARG A 30 11.72 2.71 5.84
N ASN A 31 11.73 3.30 4.64
CA ASN A 31 12.94 3.70 3.95
C ASN A 31 13.38 5.13 4.38
N PRO A 32 14.57 5.30 5.00
CA PRO A 32 15.04 6.59 5.47
C PRO A 32 15.31 7.59 4.34
N GLU A 33 15.74 7.13 3.16
CA GLU A 33 16.00 7.98 2.00
C GLU A 33 14.69 8.58 1.46
N PHE A 34 13.63 7.74 1.37
CA PHE A 34 12.30 8.19 1.00
C PHE A 34 11.81 9.29 1.97
N LEU A 35 11.96 9.07 3.27
CA LEU A 35 11.54 10.04 4.28
C LEU A 35 12.30 11.36 4.17
N ALA A 36 13.61 11.32 3.93
CA ALA A 36 14.45 12.51 3.77
C ALA A 36 14.05 13.32 2.52
N GLU A 37 13.86 12.64 1.38
CA GLU A 37 13.44 13.29 0.14
C GLU A 37 12.02 13.82 0.22
N HIS A 38 11.09 13.06 0.78
CA HIS A 38 9.72 13.52 1.00
C HIS A 38 9.69 14.76 1.92
N ALA A 39 10.50 14.79 2.98
CA ALA A 39 10.62 15.96 3.86
C ALA A 39 11.26 17.17 3.15
N ARG A 40 12.23 16.95 2.26
CA ARG A 40 12.81 17.99 1.39
C ARG A 40 11.74 18.55 0.45
N LEU A 41 11.03 17.69 -0.26
CA LEU A 41 9.99 18.07 -1.22
C LEU A 41 8.84 18.84 -0.53
N LYS A 42 8.42 18.38 0.66
CA LYS A 42 7.42 19.07 1.50
C LYS A 42 7.89 20.44 2.00
N ARG A 43 9.19 20.62 2.25
CA ARG A 43 9.75 21.94 2.61
C ARG A 43 9.80 22.88 1.40
N MET A 44 10.14 22.36 0.22
CA MET A 44 10.16 23.13 -1.03
C MET A 44 8.75 23.60 -1.42
N SER A 45 7.74 22.73 -1.32
CA SER A 45 6.34 23.07 -1.65
C SER A 45 5.73 24.14 -0.75
N ARG A 46 6.27 24.35 0.46
CA ARG A 46 5.87 25.46 1.35
C ARG A 46 6.47 26.79 0.95
N LYS A 47 7.62 26.77 0.26
CA LYS A 47 8.36 27.98 -0.14
C LYS A 47 8.02 28.41 -1.57
N ARG A 48 7.75 27.46 -2.45
CA ARG A 48 7.39 27.70 -3.85
C ARG A 48 6.49 26.60 -4.39
N VAL A 49 5.86 26.88 -5.53
CA VAL A 49 5.23 25.84 -6.34
C VAL A 49 6.33 24.90 -6.84
N LEU A 50 6.07 23.60 -6.73
CA LEU A 50 6.96 22.57 -7.27
C LEU A 50 6.74 22.48 -8.77
N GLU A 51 7.83 22.36 -9.51
CA GLU A 51 7.74 22.15 -10.96
C GLU A 51 7.22 20.73 -11.23
N THR A 52 6.47 20.57 -12.32
CA THR A 52 5.93 19.26 -12.72
C THR A 52 7.05 18.22 -12.84
N ALA A 53 8.21 18.62 -13.38
CA ALA A 53 9.38 17.76 -13.50
C ALA A 53 9.87 17.23 -12.14
N GLU A 54 9.87 18.05 -11.09
CA GLU A 54 10.32 17.64 -9.74
C GLU A 54 9.35 16.65 -9.10
N ILE A 55 8.05 16.82 -9.36
CA ILE A 55 7.02 15.89 -8.88
C ILE A 55 7.11 14.57 -9.65
N GLU A 56 7.33 14.62 -10.96
CA GLU A 56 7.46 13.44 -11.81
C GLU A 56 8.73 12.64 -11.50
N GLU A 57 9.87 13.30 -11.32
CA GLU A 57 11.13 12.64 -10.95
C GLU A 57 10.97 11.89 -9.61
N PHE A 58 10.39 12.55 -8.61
CA PHE A 58 10.09 11.91 -7.31
C PHE A 58 9.12 10.73 -7.47
N SER A 59 8.09 10.91 -8.30
CA SER A 59 7.08 9.88 -8.57
C SER A 59 7.68 8.65 -9.25
N GLN A 60 8.54 8.84 -10.26
CA GLN A 60 9.21 7.77 -10.98
C GLN A 60 10.20 7.02 -10.08
N ARG A 61 10.97 7.76 -9.26
CA ARG A 61 11.96 7.17 -8.36
C ARG A 61 11.34 6.31 -7.27
N TRP A 62 10.23 6.74 -6.69
CA TRP A 62 9.61 6.06 -5.54
C TRP A 62 8.36 5.26 -5.89
N GLY A 63 7.93 5.27 -7.16
CA GLY A 63 6.73 4.56 -7.61
C GLY A 63 5.42 5.12 -7.04
N VAL A 64 5.41 6.38 -6.61
CA VAL A 64 4.23 7.03 -6.03
C VAL A 64 3.58 7.97 -7.03
N ARG A 65 2.26 8.14 -6.96
CA ARG A 65 1.56 9.19 -7.72
C ARG A 65 0.77 10.04 -6.76
N PHE A 66 1.06 11.34 -6.74
CA PHE A 66 0.26 12.29 -5.99
C PHE A 66 -1.01 12.58 -6.77
N GLN A 67 -2.16 12.28 -6.19
CA GLN A 67 -3.41 12.87 -6.65
C GLN A 67 -3.31 14.37 -6.38
N ALA A 68 -3.12 15.16 -7.43
CA ALA A 68 -3.25 16.60 -7.36
C ALA A 68 -4.63 16.87 -6.76
N ARG A 69 -4.68 17.43 -5.54
CA ARG A 69 -5.92 17.84 -4.91
C ARG A 69 -6.49 19.02 -5.70
N LEU A 70 -7.07 18.75 -6.87
CA LEU A 70 -8.16 19.56 -7.38
C LEU A 70 -9.20 19.52 -6.28
N ARG A 71 -9.43 20.68 -5.65
CA ARG A 71 -10.53 20.88 -4.71
C ARG A 71 -11.84 20.79 -5.47
N PHE A 72 -12.19 19.60 -5.95
CA PHE A 72 -13.58 19.29 -6.23
C PHE A 72 -14.24 19.02 -4.89
N ARG A 73 -14.99 20.02 -4.40
CA ARG A 73 -16.02 19.78 -3.39
C ARG A 73 -16.88 18.62 -3.91
N ALA A 74 -16.90 17.55 -3.13
CA ALA A 74 -17.85 16.45 -3.13
C ALA A 74 -18.64 16.23 -4.43
N THR A 75 -18.23 15.22 -5.21
CA THR A 75 -19.21 14.28 -5.74
C THR A 75 -18.80 12.87 -5.34
N ARG A 76 -19.75 12.24 -4.64
CA ARG A 76 -19.79 10.85 -4.19
C ARG A 76 -19.29 9.93 -5.31
N ARG A 77 -18.00 9.57 -5.34
CA ARG A 77 -17.48 8.58 -6.31
C ARG A 77 -17.68 7.18 -5.76
N ARG A 78 -18.83 6.64 -6.17
CA ARG A 78 -19.09 5.26 -6.60
C ARG A 78 -17.86 4.35 -6.43
N SER A 79 -17.99 3.43 -5.47
CA SER A 79 -17.19 2.20 -5.38
C SER A 79 -17.12 1.59 -6.76
N LEU A 80 -15.92 1.58 -7.34
CA LEU A 80 -15.65 0.83 -8.57
C LEU A 80 -15.36 -0.59 -8.13
N ASP A 81 -16.18 -1.48 -8.65
CA ASP A 81 -16.09 -2.93 -8.56
C ASP A 81 -14.64 -3.41 -8.47
N GLY A 82 -14.29 -3.98 -7.33
CA GLY A 82 -13.28 -5.03 -7.28
C GLY A 82 -14.01 -6.35 -7.54
N PRO A 83 -13.57 -7.19 -8.50
CA PRO A 83 -14.16 -8.51 -8.64
C PRO A 83 -13.98 -9.28 -7.33
N ASP A 84 -15.02 -10.01 -6.91
CA ASP A 84 -14.96 -10.95 -5.80
C ASP A 84 -13.69 -11.80 -5.94
N ALA A 85 -12.81 -11.68 -4.95
CA ALA A 85 -11.68 -12.58 -4.84
C ALA A 85 -12.25 -14.00 -4.71
N PRO A 86 -11.84 -14.97 -5.54
CA PRO A 86 -12.23 -16.35 -5.31
C PRO A 86 -11.70 -16.73 -3.93
N GLU A 87 -12.59 -17.26 -3.10
CA GLU A 87 -12.28 -17.81 -1.78
C GLU A 87 -10.97 -18.61 -1.88
N ARG A 88 -10.00 -18.20 -1.07
CA ARG A 88 -8.76 -18.93 -0.90
C ARG A 88 -9.15 -20.25 -0.23
N GLY A 89 -9.45 -21.25 -1.06
CA GLY A 89 -9.78 -22.60 -0.63
C GLY A 89 -8.71 -23.10 0.32
N ASP A 90 -9.16 -23.49 1.51
CA ASP A 90 -8.38 -24.16 2.53
C ASP A 90 -7.70 -25.41 1.93
N PRO A 91 -6.35 -25.53 1.95
CA PRO A 91 -5.67 -26.67 1.36
C PRO A 91 -5.80 -27.98 2.15
N ASP A 92 -6.64 -28.04 3.20
CA ASP A 92 -6.77 -29.24 4.05
C ASP A 92 -8.05 -30.07 3.85
N GLN A 93 -8.63 -30.07 2.65
CA GLN A 93 -9.64 -31.05 2.27
C GLN A 93 -9.10 -32.07 1.26
N ASN A 94 -8.39 -33.07 1.78
CA ASN A 94 -8.12 -34.33 1.09
C ASN A 94 -9.09 -35.41 1.60
N PRO A 95 -10.25 -35.63 0.96
CA PRO A 95 -11.08 -36.77 1.29
C PRO A 95 -10.55 -38.02 0.56
N GLY A 96 -9.91 -38.89 1.33
CA GLY A 96 -10.10 -40.34 1.21
C GLY A 96 -9.82 -40.98 -0.14
N ARG A 97 -8.57 -41.38 -0.35
CA ARG A 97 -8.21 -42.46 -1.29
C ARG A 97 -8.76 -43.78 -0.74
N PRO A 98 -9.71 -44.49 -1.40
CA PRO A 98 -10.03 -45.83 -0.98
C PRO A 98 -8.88 -46.78 -1.39
N ARG A 99 -8.49 -47.61 -0.43
CA ARG A 99 -7.51 -48.68 -0.57
C ARG A 99 -8.03 -49.77 -1.52
N GLN A 100 -7.09 -50.37 -2.23
CA GLN A 100 -7.25 -51.55 -3.07
C GLN A 100 -7.85 -52.74 -2.30
N SER A 101 -8.67 -53.53 -2.98
CA SER A 101 -8.68 -55.00 -2.91
C SER A 101 -9.14 -55.53 -4.26
#